data_AF-A0A1Y6MA62-F1
#
_entry.id   AF-A0A1Y6MA62-F1
#
_cell.length_a   1.000
_cell.length_b   1.000
_cell.length_c   1.000
_cell.angle_alpha   90.00
_cell.angle_beta   90.00
_cell.angle_gamma   90.00
#
_symmetry.space_group_name_H-M   'P 1'
#
loop_
_entity.id
_entity.type
_entity.pdbx_description
1 polymer ?
#
loop_
_entity_poly.entity_id
_entity_poly.type
_entity_poly.pdbx_seq_one_letter_code
_entity_poly.pdbx_strand_id
1 'polypeptide(L)'
;MKKILLLLALGSVSVFANAAPAKHAEQMLAQVDSITVYSGDNVDTQKKAFKTINKSLVPGFKKCAIYLPKGASKASTTITLSRSDDGKLSLDCVGK
;
A
#
# COMPACT_ATOMS: atom_id res chain seq x y z
N MET A 1 -54.75 -40.37 -38.71
CA MET A 1 -53.33 -40.81 -38.61
C MET A 1 -52.58 -39.80 -37.76
N LYS A 2 -51.96 -40.29 -36.66
CA LYS A 2 -51.07 -39.56 -35.74
C LYS A 2 -49.88 -38.93 -36.48
N LYS A 3 -49.39 -37.78 -35.98
CA LYS A 3 -47.97 -37.45 -35.73
C LYS A 3 -47.88 -35.97 -35.30
N ILE A 4 -47.96 -35.70 -34.00
CA ILE A 4 -46.85 -35.61 -33.03
C ILE A 4 -46.20 -34.21 -33.06
N LEU A 5 -46.58 -33.44 -32.03
CA LEU A 5 -45.83 -32.35 -31.41
C LEU A 5 -44.33 -32.71 -31.29
N LEU A 6 -43.45 -31.77 -31.65
CA LEU A 6 -42.11 -31.71 -31.05
C LEU A 6 -41.71 -30.25 -30.88
N LEU A 7 -42.00 -29.77 -29.68
CA LEU A 7 -41.46 -28.56 -29.07
C LEU A 7 -39.94 -28.70 -28.98
N LEU A 8 -39.20 -27.90 -29.71
CA LEU A 8 -37.78 -27.67 -29.45
C LEU A 8 -37.66 -26.68 -28.28
N ALA A 9 -37.79 -27.21 -27.06
CA ALA A 9 -37.21 -26.59 -25.88
C ALA A 9 -35.70 -26.87 -25.92
N LEU A 10 -34.94 -26.03 -26.64
CA LEU A 10 -33.49 -25.99 -26.40
C LEU A 10 -33.31 -25.39 -25.01
N GLY A 11 -33.12 -26.27 -24.04
CA GLY A 11 -32.75 -25.92 -22.70
C GLY A 11 -31.52 -25.02 -22.76
N SER A 12 -31.72 -23.75 -22.39
CA SER A 12 -30.66 -22.85 -22.02
C SER A 12 -29.97 -23.48 -20.81
N VAL A 13 -28.94 -24.28 -21.06
CA VAL A 13 -27.96 -24.62 -20.04
C VAL A 13 -27.28 -23.31 -19.69
N SER A 14 -27.85 -22.64 -18.70
CA SER A 14 -27.20 -21.59 -17.94
C SER A 14 -25.99 -22.23 -17.28
N VAL A 15 -24.89 -22.31 -18.01
CA VAL A 15 -23.59 -22.52 -17.41
C VAL A 15 -23.35 -21.25 -16.61
N PHE A 16 -23.80 -21.26 -15.35
CA PHE A 16 -23.20 -20.41 -14.35
C PHE A 16 -21.73 -20.81 -14.34
N ALA A 17 -20.94 -20.08 -15.11
CA ALA A 17 -19.51 -20.05 -14.90
C ALA A 17 -19.36 -19.70 -13.43
N ASN A 18 -18.98 -20.68 -12.62
CA ASN A 18 -18.49 -20.45 -11.28
C ASN A 18 -17.25 -19.58 -11.47
N ALA A 19 -17.45 -18.27 -11.59
CA ALA A 19 -16.41 -17.29 -11.39
C ALA A 19 -15.88 -17.63 -10.00
N ALA A 20 -14.71 -18.28 -9.96
CA ALA A 20 -14.04 -18.59 -8.72
C ALA A 20 -14.09 -17.30 -7.88
N PRO A 21 -14.51 -17.39 -6.60
CA PRO A 21 -14.63 -16.20 -5.78
C PRO A 21 -13.32 -15.44 -5.91
N ALA A 22 -13.39 -14.25 -6.51
CA ALA A 22 -12.21 -13.46 -6.78
C ALA A 22 -11.55 -13.27 -5.42
N LYS A 23 -10.43 -13.99 -5.16
CA LYS A 23 -9.72 -13.96 -3.87
C LYS A 23 -9.56 -12.49 -3.55
N HIS A 24 -10.36 -12.02 -2.60
CA HIS A 24 -10.40 -10.62 -2.27
C HIS A 24 -9.09 -10.38 -1.55
N ALA A 25 -8.05 -9.99 -2.30
CA ALA A 25 -6.82 -9.51 -1.72
C ALA A 25 -7.21 -8.29 -0.90
N GLU A 26 -7.28 -8.45 0.41
CA GLU A 26 -7.66 -7.38 1.32
C GLU A 26 -6.71 -6.21 1.13
N GLN A 27 -7.22 -5.01 1.40
CA GLN A 27 -6.37 -3.82 1.39
C GLN A 27 -5.42 -3.91 2.59
N MET A 28 -4.15 -3.57 2.38
CA MET A 28 -3.14 -3.63 3.42
C MET A 28 -2.54 -2.25 3.66
N LEU A 29 -2.17 -1.97 4.91
CA LEU A 29 -1.55 -0.71 5.32
C LEU A 29 -0.28 -1.00 6.11
N ALA A 30 0.87 -0.57 5.58
CA ALA A 30 2.12 -0.51 6.35
C ALA A 30 2.33 0.91 6.88
N GLN A 31 2.59 1.04 8.19
CA GLN A 31 2.86 2.33 8.82
C GLN A 31 4.30 2.39 9.33
N VAL A 32 4.96 3.52 9.09
CA VAL A 32 6.24 3.82 9.74
C VAL A 32 5.95 4.37 11.13
N ASP A 33 6.47 3.73 12.18
CA ASP A 33 6.27 4.14 13.56
C ASP A 33 7.23 5.27 13.98
N SER A 34 8.50 5.14 13.60
CA SER A 34 9.52 6.15 13.84
C SER A 34 10.61 6.13 12.76
N ILE A 35 11.27 7.27 12.57
CA ILE A 35 12.47 7.43 11.75
C ILE A 35 13.55 8.03 12.64
N THR A 36 14.68 7.33 12.74
CA THR A 36 15.84 7.80 13.50
C THR A 36 16.88 8.37 12.56
N VAL A 37 17.32 9.59 12.84
CA VAL A 37 18.32 10.32 12.07
C VAL A 37 19.63 10.35 12.87
N TYR A 38 20.71 9.95 12.21
CA TYR A 38 22.08 10.00 12.73
C TYR A 38 22.88 11.06 11.97
N SER A 39 23.89 11.64 12.59
CA SER A 39 24.69 12.71 11.97
C SER A 39 26.13 12.71 12.46
N GLY A 40 27.09 12.76 11.54
CA GLY A 40 28.52 12.84 11.82
C GLY A 40 29.32 12.03 10.81
N ASP A 41 30.62 11.88 11.06
CA ASP A 41 31.56 11.29 10.09
C ASP A 41 31.36 9.79 9.88
N ASN A 42 30.83 9.08 10.88
CA ASN A 42 30.54 7.64 10.81
C ASN A 42 29.17 7.34 11.42
N VAL A 43 28.12 7.52 10.61
CA VAL A 43 26.72 7.34 11.05
C VAL A 43 26.38 5.89 11.40
N ASP A 44 27.05 4.91 10.81
CA ASP A 44 26.74 3.48 10.99
C ASP A 44 27.14 2.96 12.38
N THR A 45 28.10 3.62 13.03
CA THR A 45 28.61 3.22 14.36
C THR A 45 28.03 4.06 15.50
N GLN A 46 27.19 5.05 15.18
CA GLN A 46 26.61 5.95 16.17
C GLN A 46 25.53 5.25 17.00
N LYS A 47 25.75 5.23 18.31
CA LYS A 47 24.75 4.73 19.28
C LYS A 47 23.69 5.78 19.64
N LYS A 48 24.03 7.06 19.51
CA LYS A 48 23.14 8.17 19.87
C LYS A 48 22.56 8.79 18.61
N ALA A 49 21.24 8.78 18.52
CA ALA A 49 20.52 9.47 17.46
C ALA A 49 20.72 10.98 17.58
N PHE A 50 20.89 11.65 16.44
CA PHE A 50 20.81 13.10 16.36
C PHE A 50 19.37 13.56 16.60
N LYS A 51 18.41 12.87 15.98
CA LYS A 51 16.98 13.16 16.11
C LYS A 51 16.15 11.91 15.87
N THR A 52 15.07 11.73 16.63
CA THR A 52 14.03 10.75 16.33
C THR A 52 12.78 11.49 15.91
N ILE A 53 12.18 11.10 14.79
CA ILE A 53 10.93 11.66 14.24
C ILE A 53 9.87 10.58 14.34
N ASN A 54 8.72 10.90 14.90
CA ASN A 54 7.58 9.99 15.02
C ASN A 54 6.26 10.78 14.86
N LYS A 55 5.12 10.09 14.94
CA LYS A 55 3.79 10.70 14.76
C LYS A 55 3.49 11.88 15.69
N SER A 56 4.05 11.94 16.90
CA SER A 56 3.80 13.05 17.84
C SER A 56 4.68 14.27 17.58
N LEU A 57 5.80 14.11 16.87
CA LEU A 57 6.79 15.16 16.64
C LEU A 57 6.63 15.91 15.31
N VAL A 58 6.02 15.31 14.29
CA VAL A 58 5.83 15.94 12.97
C VAL A 58 4.39 15.78 12.46
N PRO A 59 3.64 16.88 12.30
CA PRO A 59 2.34 16.87 11.64
C PRO A 59 2.46 16.29 10.23
N GLY A 60 1.63 15.28 9.91
CA GLY A 60 1.65 14.64 8.59
C GLY A 60 2.56 13.42 8.49
N PHE A 61 3.30 13.01 9.53
CA PHE A 61 4.06 11.74 9.55
C PHE A 61 3.18 10.51 9.31
N LYS A 62 1.88 10.59 9.60
CA LYS A 62 0.86 9.61 9.17
C LYS A 62 0.81 9.37 7.65
N LYS A 63 1.36 10.29 6.84
CA LYS A 63 1.52 10.17 5.39
C LYS A 63 2.75 9.33 5.00
N CYS A 64 3.66 9.04 5.94
CA CYS A 64 4.69 8.01 5.82
C CYS A 64 4.07 6.62 6.04
N ALA A 65 3.01 6.33 5.28
CA ALA A 65 2.32 5.06 5.29
C ALA A 65 2.18 4.59 3.83
N ILE A 66 2.26 3.27 3.64
CA ILE A 66 2.14 2.64 2.33
C ILE A 66 0.82 1.89 2.32
N TYR A 67 -0.09 2.35 1.48
CA TYR A 67 -1.36 1.69 1.24
C TYR A 67 -1.23 0.78 0.02
N LEU A 68 -1.53 -0.51 0.19
CA LEU A 68 -1.60 -1.48 -0.90
C LEU A 68 -3.07 -1.68 -1.30
N PRO A 69 -3.50 -1.15 -2.45
CA PRO A 69 -4.86 -1.33 -2.92
C PRO A 69 -5.17 -2.80 -3.19
N LYS A 70 -6.44 -3.16 -3.04
CA LYS A 70 -6.95 -4.48 -3.41
C LYS A 70 -6.58 -4.83 -4.84
N GLY A 71 -5.95 -6.00 -5.02
CA GLY A 71 -5.56 -6.51 -6.33
C GLY A 71 -4.25 -5.91 -6.89
N ALA A 72 -3.65 -4.94 -6.21
CA ALA A 72 -2.29 -4.51 -6.52
C ALA A 72 -1.28 -5.51 -5.95
N SER A 73 -0.23 -5.80 -6.70
CA SER A 73 0.87 -6.66 -6.23
C SER A 73 1.93 -5.91 -5.44
N LYS A 74 1.96 -4.58 -5.54
CA LYS A 74 2.95 -3.72 -4.89
C LYS A 74 2.43 -2.31 -4.64
N ALA A 75 2.95 -1.71 -3.58
CA ALA A 75 2.84 -0.30 -3.26
C ALA A 75 4.15 0.18 -2.64
N SER A 76 4.48 1.45 -2.80
CA SER A 76 5.72 2.04 -2.31
C SER A 76 5.52 3.51 -1.99
N THR A 77 6.27 4.00 -1.00
CA THR A 77 6.39 5.43 -0.71
C THR A 77 7.86 5.84 -0.80
N THR A 78 8.11 7.13 -1.02
CA THR A 78 9.47 7.70 -0.95
C THR A 78 9.57 8.56 0.29
N ILE A 79 10.61 8.32 1.08
CA ILE A 79 10.97 9.14 2.24
C ILE A 79 12.14 10.03 1.81
N THR A 80 11.94 11.34 1.85
CA THR A 80 12.96 12.33 1.49
C THR A 80 13.44 13.01 2.76
N LEU A 81 14.74 12.91 3.04
CA LEU A 81 15.42 13.69 4.06
C LEU A 81 16.20 14.81 3.37
N SER A 82 15.84 16.05 3.67
CA SER A 82 16.50 17.24 3.11
C SER A 82 17.16 18.05 4.21
N ARG A 83 18.22 18.77 3.82
CA ARG A 83 18.87 19.80 4.63
C ARG A 83 18.79 21.12 3.86
N SER A 84 18.21 22.15 4.47
CA SER A 84 18.21 23.50 3.92
C SER A 84 19.56 24.19 4.11
N ASP A 85 19.76 25.31 3.42
CA ASP A 85 21.00 26.10 3.48
C ASP A 85 21.32 26.62 4.90
N ASP A 86 20.29 26.80 5.74
CA ASP A 86 20.44 27.15 7.17
C ASP A 86 20.70 25.93 8.07
N GLY A 87 20.94 24.75 7.49
CA GLY A 87 21.28 23.52 8.18
C GLY A 87 20.09 22.78 8.81
N LYS A 88 18.85 23.29 8.69
CA LYS A 88 17.68 22.62 9.24
C LYS A 88 17.35 21.35 8.46
N LEU A 89 16.97 20.31 9.20
CA LEU A 89 16.53 19.04 8.62
C LEU A 89 15.00 19.01 8.49
N SER A 90 14.52 18.58 7.31
CA SER A 90 13.11 18.30 7.05
C SER A 90 12.94 16.88 6.51
N LEU A 91 11.84 16.24 6.88
CA LEU A 91 11.49 14.92 6.38
C LEU A 91 10.12 15.00 5.69
N ASP A 92 10.04 14.49 4.47
CA ASP A 92 8.81 14.44 3.69
C ASP A 92 8.54 13.02 3.20
N CYS A 93 7.26 12.66 3.12
CA CYS A 93 6.79 11.37 2.66
C CYS A 93 5.74 11.58 1.59
N VAL A 94 6.10 11.26 0.35
CA VAL A 94 5.21 11.38 -0.80
C VAL A 94 4.63 10.00 -1.09
N GLY A 95 3.37 9.80 -0.69
CA GLY A 95 2.56 8.72 -1.22
C GLY A 95 2.14 9.07 -2.65
N LYS A 96 2.37 8.16 -3.59
CA LYS A 96 1.68 8.22 -4.90
C LYS A 96 0.22 7.85 -4.74
#